data_AF-A0A4R8MVY2-F1
#
_entry.id   AF-A0A4R8MVY2-F1
#
_cell.length_a   1.000
_cell.length_b   1.000
_cell.length_c   1.000
_cell.angle_alpha   90.00
_cell.angle_beta   90.00
_cell.angle_gamma   90.00
#
_symmetry.space_group_name_H-M   'P 1'
#
loop_
_entity.id
_entity.type
_entity.pdbx_description
1 polymer ?
#
loop_
_entity_poly.entity_id
_entity_poly.type
_entity_poly.pdbx_seq_one_letter_code
_entity_poly.pdbx_strand_id
1 'polypeptide(L)'
;MEPVNQRNNPQNTIEFKDGVPISLLFDDVYFSKEGGWEESNYVFLDGNSVASKLEKTGKSEFRIGELGFGSGLNLFVTLELWNSLDQPRQTEFISLEGYPLPREVLLSLNYSYPKKVLWIDQLIQSYENALEIWQKDNDRNLWTYTWKHPNLKCFFDLKVFFGDIKHCLPQFPEIDVWYLDGFSPGKNPDMWSQETLGWVKKKSKPGTSLATFSSAGFLRRGLTELGFVVEKKKGFGRKREMISGYLESAK
;
A
#
# COMPACT_ATOMS: atom_id res chain seq x y z
N MET A 1 19.66 -24.80 16.90
CA MET A 1 18.43 -24.05 16.60
C MET A 1 17.83 -24.68 15.37
N GLU A 2 16.69 -25.35 15.50
CA GLU A 2 16.02 -26.00 14.37
C GLU A 2 15.45 -24.96 13.40
N PRO A 3 15.44 -25.24 12.09
CA PRO A 3 14.81 -24.36 11.12
C PRO A 3 13.29 -24.34 11.37
N VAL A 4 12.72 -23.15 11.51
CA VAL A 4 11.27 -22.95 11.59
C VAL A 4 10.67 -23.35 10.25
N ASN A 5 10.08 -24.53 10.20
CA ASN A 5 9.34 -25.05 9.06
C ASN A 5 8.03 -24.24 8.93
N GLN A 6 8.02 -23.17 8.13
CA GLN A 6 6.85 -22.31 7.85
C GLN A 6 5.79 -23.01 6.97
N ARG A 7 5.42 -24.27 7.27
CA ARG A 7 4.47 -25.04 6.46
C ARG A 7 2.99 -24.73 6.69
N ASN A 8 2.66 -23.78 7.57
CA ASN A 8 1.28 -23.44 7.90
C ASN A 8 1.05 -21.92 7.82
N ASN A 9 1.31 -21.30 6.67
CA ASN A 9 0.66 -20.03 6.38
C ASN A 9 -0.78 -20.39 5.96
N PRO A 10 -1.84 -19.91 6.66
CA PRO A 10 -3.20 -20.28 6.30
C PRO A 10 -3.47 -19.88 4.85
N GLN A 11 -3.98 -20.82 4.05
CA GLN A 11 -4.27 -20.57 2.66
C GLN A 11 -5.42 -19.55 2.58
N ASN A 12 -5.12 -18.35 2.08
CA ASN A 12 -6.13 -17.32 1.91
C ASN A 12 -7.04 -17.67 0.73
N THR A 13 -8.16 -18.34 1.01
CA THR A 13 -9.19 -18.64 0.01
C THR A 13 -9.94 -17.37 -0.37
N ILE A 14 -10.16 -17.16 -1.67
CA ILE A 14 -10.82 -15.97 -2.21
C ILE A 14 -12.14 -16.36 -2.84
N GLU A 15 -13.21 -15.67 -2.45
CA GLU A 15 -14.54 -15.80 -3.05
C GLU A 15 -14.89 -14.54 -3.83
N PHE A 16 -15.52 -14.69 -4.99
CA PHE A 16 -16.06 -13.56 -5.73
C PHE A 16 -17.55 -13.38 -5.45
N LYS A 17 -17.92 -12.22 -4.92
CA LYS A 17 -19.31 -11.81 -4.77
C LYS A 17 -19.58 -10.59 -5.64
N ASP A 18 -20.48 -10.73 -6.62
CA ASP A 18 -20.82 -9.67 -7.59
C ASP A 18 -19.60 -9.12 -8.38
N GLY A 19 -18.55 -9.93 -8.51
CA GLY A 19 -17.28 -9.57 -9.16
C GLY A 19 -16.27 -8.87 -8.24
N VAL A 20 -16.56 -8.75 -6.94
CA VAL A 20 -15.62 -8.26 -5.92
C VAL A 20 -14.93 -9.44 -5.24
N PRO A 21 -13.58 -9.46 -5.17
CA PRO A 21 -12.85 -10.47 -4.43
C PRO A 21 -12.91 -10.24 -2.91
N ILE A 22 -13.30 -11.28 -2.18
CA ILE A 22 -13.40 -11.34 -0.72
C ILE A 22 -12.35 -12.33 -0.22
N SER A 23 -11.50 -11.92 0.72
CA SER A 23 -10.66 -12.84 1.48
C SER A 23 -11.51 -13.56 2.51
N LEU A 24 -11.58 -14.89 2.45
CA LEU A 24 -12.23 -15.70 3.49
C LEU A 24 -11.38 -15.81 4.76
N LEU A 25 -10.05 -15.68 4.64
CA LEU A 25 -9.16 -15.67 5.80
C LEU A 25 -9.39 -14.45 6.70
N PHE A 26 -9.62 -13.29 6.08
CA PHE A 26 -9.85 -12.03 6.79
C PHE A 26 -11.32 -11.62 6.83
N ASP A 27 -12.21 -12.36 6.16
CA ASP A 27 -13.65 -12.07 6.00
C ASP A 27 -13.91 -10.63 5.47
N ASP A 28 -13.06 -10.10 4.60
CA ASP A 28 -13.14 -8.72 4.07
C ASP A 28 -12.99 -8.65 2.55
N VAL A 29 -13.51 -7.57 1.97
CA VAL A 29 -13.32 -7.26 0.53
C VAL A 29 -11.94 -6.63 0.29
N TYR A 30 -11.30 -6.96 -0.83
CA TYR A 30 -10.04 -6.30 -1.22
C TYR A 30 -10.25 -4.88 -1.76
N PHE A 31 -11.38 -4.65 -2.44
CA PHE A 31 -11.78 -3.32 -2.91
C PHE A 31 -13.28 -3.29 -3.21
N SER A 32 -13.91 -2.12 -3.12
CA SER A 32 -15.27 -1.94 -3.61
C SER A 32 -15.28 -1.80 -5.13
N LYS A 33 -16.20 -2.48 -5.82
CA LYS A 33 -16.46 -2.31 -7.27
C LYS A 33 -17.05 -0.95 -7.59
N GLU A 34 -17.85 -0.39 -6.68
CA GLU A 34 -18.39 0.96 -6.77
C GLU A 34 -17.68 1.86 -5.77
N GLY A 35 -16.92 2.85 -6.26
CA GLY A 35 -16.27 3.85 -5.43
C GLY A 35 -14.89 3.49 -4.90
N GLY A 36 -14.31 2.31 -5.22
CA GLY A 36 -13.00 1.92 -4.70
C GLY A 36 -11.86 2.82 -5.18
N TRP A 37 -11.89 3.22 -6.46
CA TRP A 37 -10.90 4.16 -7.03
C TRP A 37 -11.00 5.54 -6.37
N GLU A 38 -12.22 6.06 -6.24
CA GLU A 38 -12.50 7.35 -5.60
C GLU A 38 -12.18 7.33 -4.11
N GLU A 39 -12.44 6.21 -3.42
CA GLU A 39 -12.08 6.03 -2.02
C GLU A 39 -10.57 6.03 -1.83
N SER A 40 -9.83 5.27 -2.64
CA SER A 40 -8.36 5.24 -2.60
C SER A 40 -7.79 6.64 -2.84
N ASN A 41 -8.33 7.37 -3.82
CA ASN A 41 -7.95 8.74 -4.10
C ASN A 41 -8.21 9.65 -2.87
N TYR A 42 -9.43 9.61 -2.32
CA TYR A 42 -9.82 10.44 -1.18
C TYR A 42 -9.02 10.13 0.10
N VAL A 43 -8.84 8.85 0.42
CA VAL A 43 -8.19 8.45 1.68
C VAL A 43 -6.69 8.63 1.58
N PHE A 44 -6.06 8.12 0.52
CA PHE A 44 -4.62 8.00 0.46
C PHE A 44 -3.95 9.16 -0.27
N LEU A 45 -4.48 9.60 -1.42
CA LEU A 45 -3.93 10.75 -2.15
C LEU A 45 -4.26 12.05 -1.44
N ASP A 46 -5.55 12.37 -1.25
CA ASP A 46 -5.97 13.62 -0.63
C ASP A 46 -5.59 13.67 0.85
N GLY A 47 -5.79 12.56 1.58
CA GLY A 47 -5.44 12.44 3.00
C GLY A 47 -3.97 12.74 3.29
N ASN A 48 -3.07 12.48 2.33
CA ASN A 48 -1.64 12.79 2.42
C ASN A 48 -1.22 14.01 1.57
N SER A 49 -2.13 14.65 0.84
CA SER A 49 -1.85 15.73 -0.12
C SER A 49 -0.79 15.35 -1.16
N VAL A 50 -0.86 14.10 -1.67
CA VAL A 50 0.17 13.49 -2.53
C VAL A 50 0.42 14.30 -3.81
N ALA A 51 -0.62 14.80 -4.48
CA ALA A 51 -0.48 15.61 -5.70
C ALA A 51 0.51 16.78 -5.50
N SER A 52 0.28 17.58 -4.46
CA SER A 52 1.16 18.71 -4.12
C SER A 52 2.60 18.31 -3.76
N LYS A 53 2.81 17.08 -3.26
CA LYS A 53 4.15 16.58 -2.89
C LYS A 53 4.90 16.01 -4.09
N LEU A 54 4.16 15.48 -5.06
CA LEU A 54 4.68 14.96 -6.32
C LEU A 54 5.00 16.08 -7.33
N GLU A 55 4.25 17.19 -7.32
CA GLU A 55 4.53 18.36 -8.16
C GLU A 55 5.70 19.22 -7.66
N LYS A 56 6.10 19.09 -6.39
CA LYS A 56 7.20 19.88 -5.82
C LYS A 56 8.51 19.56 -6.53
N THR A 57 9.20 20.60 -6.99
CA THR A 57 10.55 20.46 -7.53
C THR A 57 11.53 20.14 -6.40
N GLY A 58 12.11 18.94 -6.46
CA GLY A 58 13.08 18.46 -5.48
C GLY A 58 14.02 17.46 -6.14
N LYS A 59 15.32 17.52 -5.82
CA LYS A 59 16.35 16.66 -6.43
C LYS A 59 16.36 15.23 -5.88
N SER A 60 15.63 14.95 -4.80
CA SER A 60 15.57 13.61 -4.20
C SER A 60 14.33 12.85 -4.66
N GLU A 61 14.49 11.54 -4.81
CA GLU A 61 13.40 10.56 -4.96
C GLU A 61 12.32 10.76 -3.88
N PHE A 62 11.06 10.61 -4.27
CA PHE A 62 9.91 10.66 -3.37
C PHE A 62 9.40 9.24 -3.10
N ARG A 63 9.26 8.85 -1.83
CA ARG A 63 8.92 7.48 -1.45
C ARG A 63 7.57 7.37 -0.79
N ILE A 64 6.72 6.51 -1.34
CA ILE A 64 5.42 6.14 -0.79
C ILE A 64 5.53 4.73 -0.23
N GLY A 65 5.25 4.56 1.06
CA GLY A 65 5.23 3.26 1.74
C GLY A 65 3.80 2.79 1.97
N GLU A 66 3.55 1.51 1.75
CA GLU A 66 2.25 0.87 1.97
C GLU A 66 2.39 -0.42 2.79
N LEU A 67 1.42 -0.70 3.66
CA LEU A 67 1.45 -1.87 4.55
C LEU A 67 0.72 -3.11 4.02
N GLY A 68 -0.02 -3.00 2.91
CA GLY A 68 -0.72 -4.12 2.28
C GLY A 68 -1.00 -3.83 0.81
N PHE A 69 -0.30 -4.54 -0.08
CA PHE A 69 -0.40 -4.34 -1.52
C PHE A 69 -1.78 -4.73 -2.08
N GLY A 70 -2.33 -5.85 -1.61
CA GLY A 70 -3.60 -6.39 -2.07
C GLY A 70 -3.66 -6.54 -3.58
N SER A 71 -4.68 -5.93 -4.20
CA SER A 71 -4.87 -5.94 -5.65
C SER A 71 -3.98 -4.95 -6.41
N GLY A 72 -3.19 -4.14 -5.72
CA GLY A 72 -2.41 -3.03 -6.27
C GLY A 72 -3.23 -1.77 -6.58
N LEU A 73 -4.45 -1.63 -6.04
CA LEU A 73 -5.34 -0.50 -6.38
C LEU A 73 -4.68 0.86 -6.06
N ASN A 74 -4.11 1.05 -4.88
CA ASN A 74 -3.46 2.30 -4.50
C ASN A 74 -2.23 2.62 -5.36
N LEU A 75 -1.48 1.59 -5.80
CA LEU A 75 -0.40 1.74 -6.78
C LEU A 75 -0.95 2.36 -8.07
N PHE A 76 -2.00 1.77 -8.65
CA PHE A 76 -2.52 2.25 -9.93
C PHE A 76 -3.17 3.63 -9.83
N VAL A 77 -3.87 3.92 -8.73
CA VAL A 77 -4.43 5.24 -8.44
C VAL A 77 -3.32 6.29 -8.34
N THR A 78 -2.21 5.94 -7.66
CA THR A 78 -1.03 6.82 -7.54
C THR A 78 -0.30 6.99 -8.87
N LEU A 79 -0.15 5.92 -9.65
CA LEU A 79 0.50 5.93 -10.96
C LEU A 79 -0.29 6.77 -11.98
N GLU A 80 -1.62 6.72 -11.94
CA GLU A 80 -2.48 7.58 -12.75
C GLU A 80 -2.27 9.06 -12.41
N LEU A 81 -2.28 9.42 -11.12
CA LEU A 81 -1.97 10.78 -10.69
C LEU A 81 -0.59 11.19 -11.20
N TRP A 82 0.44 10.37 -10.95
CA TRP A 82 1.82 10.66 -11.35
C TRP A 82 1.96 10.93 -12.85
N ASN A 83 1.33 10.11 -13.70
CA ASN A 83 1.34 10.29 -15.16
C ASN A 83 0.58 11.54 -15.63
N SER A 84 -0.32 12.07 -14.82
CA SER A 84 -1.13 13.26 -15.16
C SER A 84 -0.44 14.58 -14.84
N LEU A 85 0.63 14.56 -14.05
CA LEU A 85 1.33 15.78 -13.63
C LEU A 85 2.27 16.29 -14.73
N ASP A 86 2.44 17.61 -14.81
CA ASP A 86 3.33 18.24 -15.79
C ASP A 86 4.82 17.98 -15.49
N GLN A 87 5.17 17.90 -14.20
CA GLN A 87 6.55 17.69 -13.73
C GLN A 87 6.57 16.81 -12.47
N PRO A 88 6.16 15.53 -12.56
CA PRO A 88 6.18 14.64 -11.42
C PRO A 88 7.62 14.35 -10.99
N ARG A 89 7.84 14.31 -9.69
CA ARG A 89 9.09 13.77 -9.10
C ARG A 89 9.27 12.30 -9.46
N GLN A 90 10.52 11.86 -9.57
CA GLN A 90 10.82 10.43 -9.55
C GLN A 90 10.29 9.84 -8.24
N THR A 91 9.52 8.76 -8.37
CA THR A 91 8.73 8.20 -7.27
C THR A 91 9.04 6.72 -7.12
N GLU A 92 9.23 6.28 -5.88
CA GLU A 92 9.32 4.88 -5.52
C GLU A 92 8.11 4.51 -4.64
N PHE A 93 7.33 3.54 -5.10
CA PHE A 93 6.21 2.96 -4.36
C PHE A 93 6.67 1.64 -3.74
N ILE A 94 6.75 1.60 -2.42
CA ILE A 94 7.21 0.45 -1.65
C ILE A 94 6.03 -0.13 -0.88
N SER A 95 5.71 -1.39 -1.12
CA SER A 95 4.62 -2.11 -0.44
C SER A 95 5.09 -3.47 0.08
N LEU A 96 4.22 -4.13 0.83
CA LEU A 96 4.42 -5.49 1.29
C LEU A 96 3.14 -6.31 1.14
N GLU A 97 3.27 -7.61 0.94
CA GLU A 97 2.14 -8.53 0.78
C GLU A 97 2.42 -9.88 1.42
N GLY A 98 1.66 -10.21 2.47
CA GLY A 98 1.78 -11.49 3.17
C GLY A 98 1.06 -12.63 2.47
N TYR A 99 0.04 -12.33 1.68
CA TYR A 99 -0.82 -13.29 0.98
C TYR A 99 -1.00 -12.88 -0.49
N PRO A 100 0.04 -13.05 -1.33
CA PRO A 100 0.01 -12.61 -2.73
C PRO A 100 -1.18 -13.22 -3.49
N LEU A 101 -1.91 -12.35 -4.18
CA LEU A 101 -3.13 -12.72 -4.89
C LEU A 101 -2.84 -13.54 -6.16
N PRO A 102 -3.68 -14.52 -6.51
CA PRO A 102 -3.52 -15.26 -7.75
C PRO A 102 -3.88 -14.38 -8.96
N ARG A 103 -3.37 -14.76 -10.13
CA ARG A 103 -3.47 -14.01 -11.38
C ARG A 103 -4.89 -13.55 -11.69
N GLU A 104 -5.85 -14.46 -11.61
CA GLU A 104 -7.25 -14.21 -11.93
C GLU A 104 -7.89 -13.15 -11.03
N VAL A 105 -7.45 -13.06 -9.76
CA VAL A 105 -7.93 -12.05 -8.82
C VAL A 105 -7.33 -10.69 -9.14
N LEU A 106 -6.04 -10.63 -9.47
CA LEU A 106 -5.40 -9.40 -9.89
C LEU A 106 -6.04 -8.86 -11.19
N LEU A 107 -6.25 -9.72 -12.17
CA LEU A 107 -6.89 -9.36 -13.44
C LEU A 107 -8.37 -8.97 -13.28
N SER A 108 -9.04 -9.39 -12.19
CA SER A 108 -10.42 -8.94 -11.90
C SER A 108 -10.54 -7.42 -11.77
N LEU A 109 -9.45 -6.74 -11.38
CA LEU A 109 -9.40 -5.28 -11.27
C LEU A 109 -9.55 -4.61 -12.64
N ASN A 110 -9.02 -5.21 -13.71
CA ASN A 110 -9.16 -4.68 -15.08
C ASN A 110 -10.62 -4.68 -15.52
N TYR A 111 -11.39 -5.69 -15.14
CA TYR A 111 -12.82 -5.75 -15.45
C TYR A 111 -13.64 -4.74 -14.64
N SER A 112 -13.21 -4.46 -13.40
CA SER A 112 -13.85 -3.45 -12.56
C SER A 112 -13.60 -2.03 -13.07
N TYR A 113 -12.45 -1.80 -13.72
CA TYR A 113 -12.04 -0.49 -14.24
C TYR A 113 -11.59 -0.56 -15.72
N PRO A 114 -12.51 -0.86 -16.67
CA PRO A 114 -12.17 -1.17 -18.05
C PRO A 114 -11.55 -0.01 -18.85
N LYS A 115 -11.63 1.22 -18.32
CA LYS A 115 -11.03 2.42 -18.93
C LYS A 115 -9.64 2.74 -18.38
N LYS A 116 -9.13 1.96 -17.41
CA LYS A 116 -7.83 2.16 -16.77
C LYS A 116 -6.82 1.15 -17.30
N VAL A 117 -5.55 1.53 -17.34
CA VAL A 117 -4.46 0.64 -17.73
C VAL A 117 -3.91 -0.03 -16.47
N LEU A 118 -4.43 -1.23 -16.19
CA LEU A 118 -4.13 -2.02 -14.99
C LEU A 118 -3.59 -3.39 -15.41
N TRP A 119 -2.80 -4.05 -14.55
CA TRP A 119 -2.28 -5.42 -14.73
C TRP A 119 -2.04 -5.85 -16.19
N ILE A 120 -1.25 -5.08 -16.94
CA ILE A 120 -0.87 -5.42 -18.32
C ILE A 120 -0.02 -6.70 -18.34
N ASP A 121 0.02 -7.38 -19.48
CA ASP A 121 0.69 -8.68 -19.62
C ASP A 121 2.13 -8.70 -19.07
N GLN A 122 2.92 -7.67 -19.36
CA GLN A 122 4.30 -7.57 -18.88
C GLN A 122 4.38 -7.43 -17.35
N LEU A 123 3.45 -6.68 -16.75
CA LEU A 123 3.43 -6.46 -15.31
C LEU A 123 3.04 -7.75 -14.58
N ILE A 124 1.96 -8.40 -15.03
CA ILE A 124 1.48 -9.64 -14.40
C ILE A 124 2.50 -10.79 -14.54
N GLN A 125 3.18 -10.90 -15.70
CA GLN A 125 4.26 -11.86 -15.89
C GLN A 125 5.45 -11.59 -14.95
N SER A 126 5.82 -10.32 -14.76
CA SER A 126 6.90 -9.96 -13.83
C SER A 126 6.56 -10.31 -12.38
N TYR A 127 5.30 -10.12 -11.99
CA TYR A 127 4.77 -10.49 -10.69
C TYR A 127 4.81 -12.00 -10.49
N GLU A 128 4.29 -12.78 -11.44
CA GLU A 128 4.26 -14.25 -11.38
C GLU A 128 5.68 -14.83 -11.27
N ASN A 129 6.64 -14.29 -12.03
CA ASN A 129 8.04 -14.70 -11.95
C ASN A 129 8.66 -14.38 -10.57
N ALA A 130 8.40 -13.19 -10.01
CA ALA A 130 8.88 -12.84 -8.68
C ALA A 130 8.25 -13.72 -7.59
N LEU A 131 6.96 -14.03 -7.73
CA LEU A 131 6.24 -14.93 -6.83
C LEU A 131 6.81 -16.35 -6.89
N GLU A 132 7.10 -16.88 -8.08
CA GLU A 132 7.71 -18.19 -8.25
C GLU A 132 9.11 -18.25 -7.64
N ILE A 133 9.91 -17.18 -7.78
CA ILE A 133 11.22 -17.07 -7.14
C ILE A 133 11.07 -17.14 -5.61
N TRP A 134 10.17 -16.35 -5.03
CA TRP A 134 9.95 -16.32 -3.59
C TRP A 134 9.46 -17.65 -3.04
N GLN A 135 8.55 -18.33 -3.75
CA GLN A 135 8.05 -19.66 -3.36
C GLN A 135 9.14 -20.74 -3.33
N LYS A 136 10.22 -20.56 -4.11
CA LYS A 136 11.39 -21.46 -4.11
C LYS A 136 12.43 -21.06 -3.07
N ASP A 137 12.53 -19.77 -2.76
CA ASP A 137 13.51 -19.19 -1.86
C ASP A 137 12.92 -17.97 -1.13
N ASN A 138 12.51 -18.18 0.12
CA ASN A 138 11.85 -17.17 0.93
C ASN A 138 12.73 -15.94 1.20
N ASP A 139 14.06 -16.04 1.08
CA ASP A 139 14.98 -14.89 1.25
C ASP A 139 14.98 -13.98 0.01
N ARG A 140 14.50 -14.47 -1.13
CA ARG A 140 14.35 -13.71 -2.38
C ARG A 140 12.92 -13.18 -2.53
N ASN A 141 12.52 -12.35 -1.58
CA ASN A 141 11.14 -11.91 -1.41
C ASN A 141 10.79 -10.57 -2.07
N LEU A 142 11.59 -10.07 -3.01
CA LEU A 142 11.37 -8.74 -3.60
C LEU A 142 10.91 -8.84 -5.05
N TRP A 143 9.75 -8.27 -5.35
CA TRP A 143 9.30 -7.96 -6.71
C TRP A 143 9.55 -6.49 -7.04
N THR A 144 10.08 -6.21 -8.23
CA THR A 144 10.27 -4.84 -8.72
C THR A 144 9.72 -4.65 -10.13
N TYR A 145 9.31 -3.42 -10.44
CA TYR A 145 8.90 -3.00 -11.78
C TYR A 145 9.13 -1.50 -11.95
N THR A 146 9.47 -1.04 -13.16
CA THR A 146 9.71 0.39 -13.44
C THR A 146 8.87 0.85 -14.63
N TRP A 147 8.08 1.90 -14.42
CA TRP A 147 7.45 2.67 -15.50
C TRP A 147 8.32 3.86 -15.89
N LYS A 148 8.40 4.12 -17.19
CA LYS A 148 8.97 5.35 -17.74
C LYS A 148 7.84 6.31 -18.03
N HIS A 149 8.02 7.59 -17.68
CA HIS A 149 7.03 8.59 -18.07
C HIS A 149 6.95 8.67 -19.59
N PRO A 150 5.75 8.73 -20.19
CA PRO A 150 5.60 8.72 -21.66
C PRO A 150 6.27 9.93 -22.33
N ASN A 151 6.27 11.08 -21.64
CA ASN A 151 6.71 12.37 -22.21
C ASN A 151 7.89 13.02 -21.49
N LEU A 152 8.36 12.46 -20.37
CA LEU A 152 9.33 13.11 -19.49
C LEU A 152 10.47 12.16 -19.14
N LYS A 153 11.62 12.72 -18.72
CA LYS A 153 12.78 11.93 -18.27
C LYS A 153 12.68 11.63 -16.78
N CYS A 154 11.62 10.94 -16.37
CA CYS A 154 11.42 10.49 -14.99
C CYS A 154 10.81 9.08 -14.95
N PHE A 155 10.93 8.45 -13.79
CA PHE A 155 10.56 7.05 -13.56
C PHE A 155 9.63 6.93 -12.36
N PHE A 156 8.80 5.89 -12.41
CA PHE A 156 8.04 5.41 -11.28
C PHE A 156 8.49 3.97 -11.01
N ASP A 157 9.07 3.74 -9.84
CA ASP A 157 9.60 2.45 -9.43
C ASP A 157 8.66 1.79 -8.41
N LEU A 158 8.40 0.50 -8.57
CA LEU A 158 7.67 -0.34 -7.63
C LEU A 158 8.63 -1.31 -6.95
N LYS A 159 8.44 -1.48 -5.64
CA LYS A 159 9.04 -2.54 -4.82
C LYS A 159 7.93 -3.17 -3.97
N VAL A 160 7.73 -4.48 -4.09
CA VAL A 160 6.82 -5.23 -3.21
C VAL A 160 7.60 -6.34 -2.52
N PHE A 161 7.60 -6.30 -1.20
CA PHE A 161 8.18 -7.35 -0.37
C PHE A 161 7.12 -8.40 -0.03
N PHE A 162 7.37 -9.65 -0.40
CA PHE A 162 6.51 -10.78 -0.04
C PHE A 162 6.83 -11.32 1.35
N GLY A 163 5.79 -11.62 2.11
CA GLY A 163 5.88 -12.21 3.44
C GLY A 163 5.28 -11.36 4.56
N ASP A 164 5.45 -11.85 5.79
CA ASP A 164 4.86 -11.23 6.97
C ASP A 164 5.37 -9.79 7.19
N ILE A 165 4.49 -8.91 7.66
CA ILE A 165 4.80 -7.50 7.90
C ILE A 165 6.01 -7.30 8.83
N LYS A 166 6.19 -8.17 9.82
CA LYS A 166 7.33 -8.11 10.77
C LYS A 166 8.65 -8.44 10.10
N HIS A 167 8.64 -9.21 9.02
CA HIS A 167 9.82 -9.53 8.23
C HIS A 167 10.08 -8.52 7.10
N CYS A 168 9.04 -8.00 6.47
CA CYS A 168 9.15 -7.10 5.32
C CYS A 168 9.43 -5.65 5.72
N LEU A 169 8.67 -5.11 6.68
CA LEU A 169 8.73 -3.69 7.04
C LEU A 169 10.13 -3.20 7.51
N PRO A 170 10.95 -4.01 8.23
CA PRO A 170 12.33 -3.64 8.52
C PRO A 170 13.21 -3.37 7.29
N GLN A 171 12.87 -3.95 6.14
CA GLN A 171 13.62 -3.83 4.87
C GLN A 171 13.31 -2.53 4.12
N PHE A 172 12.24 -1.80 4.51
CA PHE A 172 11.85 -0.58 3.82
C PHE A 172 12.91 0.52 3.98
N PRO A 173 13.06 1.42 3.00
CA PRO A 173 13.85 2.65 3.15
C PRO A 173 13.10 3.66 4.04
N GLU A 174 13.66 4.86 4.19
CA GLU A 174 12.89 5.99 4.72
C GLU A 174 11.76 6.38 3.78
N ILE A 175 10.58 6.70 4.32
CA ILE A 175 9.33 6.95 3.60
C ILE A 175 8.86 8.39 3.81
N ASP A 176 8.41 9.05 2.73
CA ASP A 176 7.84 10.40 2.75
C ASP A 176 6.33 10.40 3.03
N VAL A 177 5.62 9.37 2.54
CA VAL A 177 4.17 9.23 2.71
C VAL A 177 3.80 7.77 2.98
N TRP A 178 3.03 7.53 4.02
CA TRP A 178 2.49 6.21 4.34
C TRP A 178 1.02 6.06 3.96
N TYR A 179 0.72 4.96 3.26
CA TYR A 179 -0.62 4.40 3.14
C TYR A 179 -0.72 3.25 4.14
N LEU A 180 -1.36 3.51 5.29
CA LEU A 180 -1.64 2.42 6.23
C LEU A 180 -2.92 1.73 5.77
N ASP A 181 -2.74 0.90 4.74
CA ASP A 181 -3.79 0.11 4.10
C ASP A 181 -3.62 -1.38 4.38
N GLY A 182 -4.73 -2.09 4.25
CA GLY A 182 -4.89 -3.50 4.52
C GLY A 182 -6.19 -3.79 5.26
N PHE A 183 -6.38 -5.02 5.71
CA PHE A 183 -7.64 -5.41 6.36
C PHE A 183 -7.90 -4.64 7.65
N SER A 184 -9.18 -4.38 7.94
CA SER A 184 -9.57 -3.56 9.08
C SER A 184 -8.96 -4.09 10.40
N PRO A 185 -8.74 -3.22 11.41
CA PRO A 185 -8.10 -3.62 12.66
C PRO A 185 -8.67 -4.82 13.40
N GLY A 186 -9.99 -5.05 13.31
CA GLY A 186 -10.61 -6.21 13.93
C GLY A 186 -10.29 -7.54 13.22
N LYS A 187 -9.91 -7.47 11.94
CA LYS A 187 -9.68 -8.62 11.05
C LYS A 187 -8.19 -8.95 10.92
N ASN A 188 -7.31 -7.97 10.96
CA ASN A 188 -5.86 -8.18 10.93
C ASN A 188 -5.14 -7.37 12.02
N PRO A 189 -5.29 -7.73 13.30
CA PRO A 189 -4.78 -6.92 14.42
C PRO A 189 -3.25 -6.76 14.40
N ASP A 190 -2.50 -7.75 13.91
CA ASP A 190 -1.03 -7.72 13.87
C ASP A 190 -0.50 -6.58 12.99
N MET A 191 -1.18 -6.29 11.87
CA MET A 191 -0.85 -5.16 10.99
C MET A 191 -0.96 -3.80 11.69
N TRP A 192 -1.80 -3.68 12.72
CA TRP A 192 -2.01 -2.42 13.45
C TRP A 192 -1.36 -2.44 14.84
N SER A 193 -0.49 -3.41 15.10
CA SER A 193 0.20 -3.56 16.38
C SER A 193 1.14 -2.38 16.66
N GLN A 194 1.44 -2.16 17.94
CA GLN A 194 2.43 -1.15 18.35
C GLN A 194 3.81 -1.41 17.75
N GLU A 195 4.18 -2.66 17.53
CA GLU A 195 5.41 -3.03 16.85
C GLU A 195 5.44 -2.51 15.40
N THR A 196 4.37 -2.77 14.64
CA THR A 196 4.24 -2.28 13.27
C THR A 196 4.27 -0.75 13.21
N LEU A 197 3.50 -0.08 14.08
CA LEU A 197 3.51 1.39 14.14
C LEU A 197 4.88 1.95 14.54
N GLY A 198 5.60 1.26 15.43
CA GLY A 198 6.98 1.61 15.79
C GLY A 198 7.93 1.57 14.60
N TRP A 199 7.78 0.59 13.70
CA TRP A 199 8.52 0.55 12.45
C TRP A 199 8.11 1.65 11.48
N VAL A 200 6.81 1.93 11.33
CA VAL A 200 6.32 3.07 10.54
C VAL A 200 7.02 4.36 11.00
N LYS A 201 7.02 4.62 12.31
CA LYS A 201 7.73 5.76 12.91
C LYS A 201 9.23 5.73 12.61
N LYS A 202 9.90 4.59 12.80
CA LYS A 202 11.35 4.44 12.59
C LYS A 202 11.77 4.67 11.13
N LYS A 203 10.87 4.40 10.18
CA LYS A 203 11.06 4.62 8.75
C LYS A 203 10.52 5.98 8.29
N SER A 204 9.98 6.80 9.19
CA SER A 204 9.54 8.17 8.91
C SER A 204 10.59 9.20 9.32
N LYS A 205 10.62 10.31 8.59
CA LYS A 205 11.40 11.50 8.93
C LYS A 205 10.47 12.68 9.25
N PRO A 206 10.96 13.76 9.87
CA PRO A 206 10.21 15.01 9.98
C PRO A 206 9.49 15.39 8.67
N GLY A 207 8.19 15.67 8.77
CA GLY A 207 7.33 15.98 7.63
C GLY A 207 6.73 14.78 6.90
N THR A 208 7.10 13.54 7.24
CA THR A 208 6.42 12.34 6.71
C THR A 208 4.95 12.37 7.11
N SER A 209 4.05 12.14 6.15
CA SER A 209 2.61 12.01 6.43
C SER A 209 2.13 10.56 6.37
N LEU A 210 0.96 10.32 6.92
CA LEU A 210 0.23 9.07 6.83
C LEU A 210 -1.26 9.31 6.62
N ALA A 211 -1.92 8.34 5.99
CA ALA A 211 -3.38 8.26 5.99
C ALA A 211 -3.86 6.80 6.04
N THR A 212 -5.07 6.61 6.54
CA THR A 212 -5.75 5.32 6.63
C THR A 212 -7.26 5.49 6.65
N PHE A 213 -7.97 4.54 6.08
CA PHE A 213 -9.43 4.50 6.10
C PHE A 213 -9.97 4.25 7.52
N SER A 214 -9.17 3.67 8.41
CA SER A 214 -9.57 3.30 9.77
C SER A 214 -9.61 4.53 10.69
N SER A 215 -10.60 4.58 11.58
CA SER A 215 -10.72 5.57 12.65
C SER A 215 -10.65 4.94 14.06
N ALA A 216 -10.11 3.73 14.15
CA ALA A 216 -10.01 2.99 15.41
C ALA A 216 -9.26 3.78 16.49
N GLY A 217 -9.85 3.87 17.68
CA GLY A 217 -9.33 4.72 18.75
C GLY A 217 -7.92 4.32 19.23
N PHE A 218 -7.59 3.02 19.20
CA PHE A 218 -6.27 2.54 19.60
C PHE A 218 -5.18 2.94 18.57
N LEU A 219 -5.51 2.93 17.28
CA LEU A 219 -4.59 3.32 16.21
C LEU A 219 -4.22 4.79 16.34
N ARG A 220 -5.22 5.66 16.59
CA ARG A 220 -4.97 7.07 16.87
C ARG A 220 -4.04 7.26 18.07
N ARG A 221 -4.31 6.58 19.19
CA ARG A 221 -3.46 6.68 20.40
C ARG A 221 -2.03 6.22 20.13
N GLY A 222 -1.85 5.06 19.49
CA GLY A 222 -0.52 4.54 19.17
C GLY A 222 0.28 5.47 18.26
N LEU A 223 -0.35 6.03 17.22
CA LEU A 223 0.30 7.01 16.35
C LEU A 223 0.69 8.30 17.11
N THR A 224 -0.20 8.80 17.98
CA THR A 224 0.11 9.97 18.83
C THR A 224 1.24 9.70 19.82
N GLU A 225 1.26 8.53 20.46
CA GLU A 225 2.34 8.11 21.37
C GLU A 225 3.71 8.05 20.66
N LEU A 226 3.72 7.72 19.37
CA LEU A 226 4.91 7.71 18.52
C LEU A 226 5.30 9.10 17.97
N GLY A 227 4.57 10.15 18.36
CA GLY A 227 4.87 11.54 18.01
C GLY A 227 4.27 12.00 16.68
N PHE A 228 3.33 11.27 16.10
CA PHE A 228 2.54 11.80 14.99
C PHE A 228 1.47 12.77 15.51
N VAL A 229 1.30 13.88 14.81
CA VAL A 229 0.10 14.71 14.93
C VAL A 229 -0.98 14.06 14.10
N VAL A 230 -2.05 13.60 14.76
CA VAL A 230 -3.10 12.79 14.15
C VAL A 230 -4.41 13.56 14.14
N GLU A 231 -5.02 13.66 12.96
CA GLU A 231 -6.27 14.34 12.73
C GLU A 231 -7.35 13.35 12.28
N LYS A 232 -8.55 13.50 12.83
CA LYS A 232 -9.74 12.84 12.30
C LYS A 232 -10.29 13.66 11.15
N LYS A 233 -10.54 13.01 10.02
CA LYS A 233 -11.20 13.61 8.86
C LYS A 233 -12.50 12.88 8.57
N LYS A 234 -13.40 13.52 7.81
CA LYS A 234 -14.61 12.85 7.30
C LYS A 234 -14.19 11.63 6.48
N GLY A 235 -14.86 10.50 6.64
CA GLY A 235 -14.60 9.32 5.82
C GLY A 235 -15.20 9.43 4.42
N PHE A 236 -14.74 8.59 3.50
CA PHE A 236 -15.29 8.53 2.15
C PHE A 236 -16.72 7.95 2.14
N GLY A 237 -17.60 8.51 1.29
CA GLY A 237 -18.97 8.04 1.12
C GLY A 237 -19.77 8.02 2.43
N ARG A 238 -20.16 6.81 2.86
CA ARG A 238 -20.93 6.58 4.11
C ARG A 238 -20.04 6.43 5.35
N LYS A 239 -18.72 6.28 5.20
CA LYS A 239 -17.79 6.14 6.33
C LYS A 239 -17.76 7.46 7.10
N ARG A 240 -17.93 7.39 8.43
CA ARG A 240 -18.03 8.59 9.28
C ARG A 240 -16.69 9.33 9.37
N GLU A 241 -15.63 8.58 9.64
CA GLU A 241 -14.32 9.13 9.96
C GLU A 241 -13.21 8.28 9.36
N MET A 242 -12.12 8.95 9.00
CA MET A 242 -10.82 8.38 8.64
C MET A 242 -9.72 9.10 9.44
N ILE A 243 -8.48 8.63 9.34
CA ILE A 243 -7.33 9.26 9.98
C ILE A 243 -6.33 9.72 8.92
N SER A 244 -5.82 10.94 9.11
CA SER A 244 -4.57 11.40 8.49
C SER A 244 -3.67 11.99 9.55
N GLY A 245 -2.36 12.00 9.32
CA GLY A 245 -1.43 12.62 10.24
C GLY A 245 -0.10 12.92 9.61
N TYR A 246 0.77 13.56 10.38
CA TYR A 246 2.13 13.84 9.98
C TYR A 246 3.07 13.80 11.18
N LEU A 247 4.34 13.56 10.89
CA LEU A 247 5.38 13.58 11.90
C LEU A 247 5.95 14.99 12.03
N GLU A 248 5.81 15.60 13.19
CA GLU A 248 6.38 16.92 13.45
C GLU A 248 7.91 16.90 13.35
N SER A 249 8.47 17.99 12.82
CA SER A 249 9.89 18.27 12.99
C SER A 249 10.19 18.49 14.47
N ALA A 250 11.26 17.87 14.96
CA ALA A 250 11.81 18.23 16.26
C ALA A 250 12.08 19.73 16.26
N LYS A 251 11.50 20.45 17.22
CA LYS A 251 11.73 21.88 17.44
C LYS A 251 13.17 22.13 17.88
#